data_AF-A0A0P8CCL1-F1
#
_entry.id   AF-A0A0P8CCL1-F1
#
_cell.length_a   1.000
_cell.length_b   1.000
_cell.length_c   1.000
_cell.angle_alpha   90.00
_cell.angle_beta   90.00
_cell.angle_gamma   90.00
#
_symmetry.space_group_name_H-M   'P 1'
#
loop_
_entity.id
_entity.type
_entity.pdbx_description
1 polymer ?
#
loop_
_entity_poly.entity_id
_entity_poly.type
_entity_poly.pdbx_seq_one_letter_code
_entity_poly.pdbx_strand_id
1 'polypeptide(L)'
;MLYGDTRPVHAAAVAAAKARGLTVHVFEEGYLRPWWVTYERGGSNGNSRLMEMSVAEMQAALALSDPDAPLPPAHWGDTRQHVFYGALYHFFVLFRNRAYRGFRPHRALAVSQEFRLYLKRLLTMPVLRAERALATWRVRNGGFPYHLVLLQLEHDSSVQSHSPFASMAEFLELTLSAFARGAPPHHHLVVKDHPLEDGRVPARRLMRRIARAHGIADRVHYVRGGKLAQLLSEARSAVTVNSTAGQQVLWRGIPLRCFGRAVYAKPEFVSDQPLPEFFRQARRPDLRAYREFRRYLLETSQVPGGFYSARGRRQLLRQVADMMLSPEDPYDALKSGTAAPRQQLRAVT
;
A
#
# COMPACT_ATOMS: atom_id res chain seq x y z
N MET A 1 2.10 2.18 -22.19
CA MET A 1 2.00 1.42 -20.91
C MET A 1 2.94 2.03 -19.90
N LEU A 2 2.56 2.10 -18.63
CA LEU A 2 3.33 2.71 -17.56
C LEU A 2 3.25 1.86 -16.29
N TYR A 3 4.30 1.91 -15.46
CA TYR A 3 4.29 1.36 -14.11
C TYR A 3 4.19 2.52 -13.10
N GLY A 4 2.97 2.77 -12.62
CA GLY A 4 2.55 3.99 -11.93
C GLY A 4 2.43 5.20 -12.85
N ASP A 5 1.60 6.15 -12.47
CA ASP A 5 1.20 7.30 -13.32
C ASP A 5 1.58 8.68 -12.75
N THR A 6 2.05 8.75 -11.50
CA THR A 6 2.33 10.02 -10.81
C THR A 6 3.76 10.52 -10.93
N ARG A 7 4.70 9.69 -11.38
CA ARG A 7 6.10 10.13 -11.57
C ARG A 7 6.16 11.21 -12.65
N PRO A 8 6.99 12.28 -12.52
CA PRO A 8 6.97 13.40 -13.47
C PRO A 8 7.04 13.01 -14.95
N VAL A 9 7.92 12.05 -15.29
CA VAL A 9 8.06 11.53 -16.66
C VAL A 9 6.81 10.75 -17.11
N HIS A 10 6.20 9.99 -16.21
CA HIS A 10 4.98 9.25 -16.50
C HIS A 10 3.80 10.21 -16.67
N ALA A 11 3.64 11.19 -15.78
CA ALA A 11 2.60 12.20 -15.86
C ALA A 11 2.66 12.99 -17.18
N ALA A 12 3.87 13.41 -17.61
CA ALA A 12 4.07 14.06 -18.90
C ALA A 12 3.70 13.13 -20.08
N ALA A 13 4.09 11.86 -20.02
CA ALA A 13 3.73 10.87 -21.05
C ALA A 13 2.21 10.61 -21.09
N VAL A 14 1.54 10.53 -19.94
CA VAL A 14 0.07 10.40 -19.84
C VAL A 14 -0.60 11.60 -20.50
N ALA A 15 -0.18 12.83 -20.19
CA ALA A 15 -0.75 14.03 -20.78
C ALA A 15 -0.58 14.05 -22.31
N ALA A 16 0.62 13.74 -22.80
CA ALA A 16 0.91 13.70 -24.23
C ALA A 16 0.14 12.58 -24.98
N ALA A 17 -0.09 11.45 -24.32
CA ALA A 17 -0.88 10.34 -24.85
C ALA A 17 -2.37 10.69 -24.93
N LYS A 18 -2.93 11.28 -23.85
CA LYS A 18 -4.33 11.75 -23.81
C LYS A 18 -4.60 12.80 -24.90
N ALA A 19 -3.69 13.74 -25.09
CA ALA A 19 -3.79 14.76 -26.15
C ALA A 19 -3.81 14.17 -27.58
N ARG A 20 -3.34 12.93 -27.75
CA ARG A 20 -3.32 12.20 -29.04
C ARG A 20 -4.43 11.15 -29.14
N GLY A 21 -5.34 11.09 -28.18
CA GLY A 21 -6.40 10.06 -28.15
C GLY A 21 -5.87 8.63 -27.94
N LEU A 22 -4.66 8.48 -27.38
CA LEU A 22 -4.07 7.16 -27.15
C LEU A 22 -4.54 6.57 -25.81
N THR A 23 -4.83 5.27 -25.81
CA THR A 23 -5.18 4.52 -24.60
C THR A 23 -3.97 4.39 -23.67
N VAL A 24 -4.13 4.90 -22.44
CA VAL A 24 -3.11 4.82 -21.40
C VAL A 24 -3.36 3.61 -20.53
N HIS A 25 -2.44 2.65 -20.54
CA HIS A 25 -2.43 1.46 -19.70
C HIS A 25 -1.49 1.66 -18.50
N VAL A 26 -2.03 1.58 -17.28
CA VAL A 26 -1.28 1.78 -16.03
C VAL A 26 -1.24 0.48 -15.23
N PHE A 27 -0.04 0.13 -14.78
CA PHE A 27 0.23 -1.02 -13.94
C PHE A 27 0.75 -0.57 -12.58
N GLU A 28 0.31 -1.24 -11.53
CA GLU A 28 0.80 -1.01 -10.17
C GLU A 28 0.96 -2.34 -9.43
N GLU A 29 1.69 -2.31 -8.31
CA GLU A 29 1.56 -3.41 -7.35
C GLU A 29 0.11 -3.50 -6.88
N GLY A 30 -0.43 -4.71 -6.77
CA GLY A 30 -1.83 -4.93 -6.44
C GLY A 30 -2.30 -4.16 -5.21
N TYR A 31 -3.51 -3.59 -5.32
CA TYR A 31 -4.23 -3.00 -4.20
C TYR A 31 -4.49 -4.03 -3.11
N LEU A 32 -4.73 -5.28 -3.53
CA LEU A 32 -4.81 -6.44 -2.66
C LEU A 32 -3.46 -7.13 -2.59
N ARG A 33 -3.05 -7.55 -1.39
CA ARG A 33 -1.77 -8.22 -1.18
C ARG A 33 -1.89 -9.48 -0.31
N PRO A 34 -1.02 -10.48 -0.54
CA PRO A 34 -0.06 -10.60 -1.65
C PRO A 34 -0.74 -11.04 -2.97
N TRP A 35 0.04 -11.09 -4.06
CA TRP A 35 -0.27 -11.86 -5.30
C TRP A 35 -1.13 -11.21 -6.40
N TRP A 36 -1.34 -9.90 -6.35
CA TRP A 36 -2.09 -9.19 -7.39
C TRP A 36 -1.25 -8.13 -8.07
N VAL A 37 -1.54 -7.89 -9.34
CA VAL A 37 -1.13 -6.71 -10.09
C VAL A 37 -2.39 -5.91 -10.38
N THR A 38 -2.32 -4.60 -10.12
CA THR A 38 -3.37 -3.70 -10.55
C THR A 38 -3.12 -3.35 -12.02
N TYR A 39 -4.15 -3.53 -12.85
CA TYR A 39 -4.20 -3.03 -14.22
C TYR A 39 -5.42 -2.13 -14.39
N GLU A 40 -5.19 -0.90 -14.84
CA GLU A 40 -6.22 0.10 -15.08
C GLU A 40 -5.94 0.92 -16.33
N ARG A 41 -6.98 1.57 -16.86
CA ARG A 41 -6.86 2.54 -17.96
C ARG A 41 -7.00 3.97 -17.43
N GLY A 42 -6.21 4.88 -17.99
CA GLY A 42 -6.31 6.32 -17.74
C GLY A 42 -5.64 6.85 -16.45
N GLY A 43 -5.56 6.04 -15.39
CA GLY A 43 -4.92 6.39 -14.11
C GLY A 43 -5.00 5.28 -13.07
N SER A 44 -4.17 5.37 -12.03
CA SER A 44 -4.16 4.42 -10.89
C SER A 44 -4.10 5.15 -9.55
N ASN A 45 -4.27 4.43 -8.45
CA ASN A 45 -4.30 4.95 -7.08
C ASN A 45 -5.27 6.14 -6.94
N GLY A 46 -4.76 7.34 -6.63
CA GLY A 46 -5.61 8.53 -6.49
C GLY A 46 -6.16 9.07 -7.80
N ASN A 47 -5.68 8.59 -8.95
CA ASN A 47 -6.18 8.92 -10.30
C ASN A 47 -7.05 7.80 -10.90
N SER A 48 -7.33 6.74 -10.12
CA SER A 48 -8.19 5.64 -10.56
C SER A 48 -9.65 6.09 -10.67
N ARG A 49 -10.41 5.55 -11.64
CA ARG A 49 -11.87 5.66 -11.73
C ARG A 49 -12.57 5.17 -10.45
N LEU A 50 -11.95 4.24 -9.72
CA LEU A 50 -12.46 3.72 -8.45
C LEU A 50 -12.61 4.81 -7.39
N MET A 51 -11.91 5.93 -7.49
CA MET A 51 -12.06 7.04 -6.54
C MET A 51 -13.48 7.60 -6.57
N GLU A 52 -14.09 7.66 -7.75
CA GLU A 52 -15.39 8.27 -8.01
C GLU A 52 -16.55 7.27 -7.92
N MET A 53 -16.28 5.97 -8.11
CA MET A 53 -17.30 4.92 -8.03
C MET A 53 -17.77 4.68 -6.59
N SER A 54 -19.09 4.68 -6.37
CA SER A 54 -19.73 4.30 -5.11
C SER A 54 -19.74 2.78 -4.90
N VAL A 55 -19.89 2.33 -3.65
CA VAL A 55 -20.05 0.89 -3.38
C VAL A 55 -21.35 0.34 -4.00
N ALA A 56 -22.40 1.16 -4.07
CA ALA A 56 -23.66 0.78 -4.71
C ALA A 56 -23.48 0.47 -6.22
N GLU A 57 -22.72 1.29 -6.94
CA GLU A 57 -22.41 1.01 -8.36
C GLU A 57 -21.59 -0.27 -8.53
N MET A 58 -20.64 -0.53 -7.62
CA MET A 58 -19.86 -1.76 -7.64
C MET A 58 -20.74 -2.98 -7.37
N GLN A 59 -21.68 -2.89 -6.43
CA GLN A 59 -22.65 -3.95 -6.14
C GLN A 59 -23.56 -4.22 -7.34
N ALA A 60 -24.04 -3.17 -8.01
CA ALA A 60 -24.86 -3.30 -9.21
C ALA A 60 -24.10 -4.00 -10.35
N ALA A 61 -22.82 -3.66 -10.55
CA ALA A 61 -21.98 -4.33 -11.55
C ALA A 61 -21.71 -5.80 -11.20
N LEU A 62 -21.53 -6.13 -9.92
CA LEU A 62 -21.31 -7.51 -9.46
C LEU A 62 -22.54 -8.39 -9.55
N ALA A 63 -23.76 -7.83 -9.56
CA ALA A 63 -24.99 -8.59 -9.70
C ALA A 63 -25.06 -9.36 -11.04
N LEU A 64 -24.29 -8.92 -12.03
CA LEU A 64 -24.18 -9.54 -13.35
C LEU A 64 -23.09 -10.62 -13.42
N SER A 65 -22.36 -10.87 -12.32
CA SER A 65 -21.18 -11.74 -12.27
C SER A 65 -21.37 -12.92 -11.31
N ASP A 66 -20.93 -14.11 -11.72
CA ASP A 66 -21.02 -15.33 -10.91
C ASP A 66 -20.14 -15.26 -9.64
N PRO A 67 -20.53 -15.95 -8.54
CA PRO A 67 -19.94 -15.80 -7.21
C PRO A 67 -18.57 -16.44 -6.97
N ASP A 68 -17.94 -17.08 -7.96
CA ASP A 68 -16.69 -17.82 -7.75
C ASP A 68 -15.45 -16.92 -7.62
N ALA A 69 -15.24 -16.39 -6.41
CA ALA A 69 -14.00 -15.68 -6.05
C ALA A 69 -12.95 -16.66 -5.47
N PRO A 70 -11.86 -16.99 -6.19
CA PRO A 70 -10.83 -17.86 -5.66
C PRO A 70 -9.99 -17.18 -4.57
N LEU A 71 -9.51 -18.01 -3.63
CA LEU A 71 -8.55 -17.61 -2.61
C LEU A 71 -7.17 -17.38 -3.23
N PRO A 72 -6.51 -16.23 -3.03
CA PRO A 72 -5.14 -16.04 -3.47
C PRO A 72 -4.19 -16.99 -2.74
N PRO A 73 -3.14 -17.50 -3.39
CA PRO A 73 -2.10 -18.26 -2.71
C PRO A 73 -1.39 -17.39 -1.66
N ALA A 74 -1.07 -17.99 -0.51
CA ALA A 74 -0.55 -17.31 0.68
C ALA A 74 0.92 -16.86 0.60
N HIS A 75 1.53 -16.86 -0.58
CA HIS A 75 2.98 -16.68 -0.72
C HIS A 75 3.34 -15.54 -1.66
N TRP A 76 4.26 -14.70 -1.19
CA TRP A 76 5.03 -13.81 -2.06
C TRP A 76 5.81 -14.66 -3.06
N GLY A 77 5.84 -14.23 -4.33
CA GLY A 77 6.66 -14.87 -5.35
C GLY A 77 8.14 -14.94 -4.96
N ASP A 78 8.86 -15.85 -5.60
CA ASP A 78 10.26 -16.16 -5.31
C ASP A 78 11.13 -14.89 -5.21
N THR A 79 11.58 -14.60 -3.98
CA THR A 79 12.33 -13.39 -3.63
C THR A 79 13.73 -13.38 -4.27
N ARG A 80 14.22 -14.53 -4.73
CA ARG A 80 15.54 -14.68 -5.34
C ARG A 80 15.69 -13.85 -6.62
N GLN A 81 14.68 -13.87 -7.49
CA GLN A 81 14.73 -13.12 -8.74
C GLN A 81 14.66 -11.61 -8.50
N HIS A 82 13.89 -11.17 -7.50
CA HIS A 82 13.84 -9.75 -7.11
C HIS A 82 15.22 -9.25 -6.66
N VAL A 83 15.92 -10.02 -5.82
CA VAL A 83 17.28 -9.69 -5.38
C VAL A 83 18.26 -9.68 -6.55
N PHE A 84 18.20 -10.69 -7.42
CA PHE A 84 19.09 -10.79 -8.58
C PHE A 84 18.92 -9.61 -9.56
N TYR A 85 17.70 -9.34 -10.03
CA TYR A 85 17.44 -8.23 -10.95
C TYR A 85 17.69 -6.87 -10.30
N GLY A 86 17.42 -6.74 -9.00
CA GLY A 86 17.79 -5.56 -8.23
C GLY A 86 19.31 -5.34 -8.23
N ALA A 87 20.11 -6.37 -7.92
CA ALA A 87 21.57 -6.27 -7.94
C ALA A 87 22.11 -5.97 -9.33
N LEU A 88 21.58 -6.64 -10.36
CA LEU A 88 21.98 -6.45 -11.75
C LEU A 88 21.68 -5.03 -12.25
N TYR A 89 20.52 -4.48 -11.92
CA TYR A 89 20.17 -3.08 -12.22
C TYR A 89 21.18 -2.12 -11.60
N HIS A 90 21.48 -2.25 -10.29
CA HIS A 90 22.43 -1.36 -9.62
C HIS A 90 23.85 -1.53 -10.18
N PHE A 91 24.25 -2.74 -10.56
CA PHE A 91 25.52 -2.98 -11.24
C PHE A 91 25.62 -2.19 -12.56
N PHE A 92 24.59 -2.22 -13.40
CA PHE A 92 24.61 -1.45 -14.65
C PHE A 92 24.63 0.05 -14.43
N VAL A 93 23.87 0.57 -13.46
CA VAL A 93 23.88 2.00 -13.15
C VAL A 93 25.24 2.45 -12.58
N LEU A 94 25.88 1.63 -11.76
CA LEU A 94 27.18 1.95 -11.15
C LEU A 94 28.34 1.84 -12.13
N PHE A 95 28.40 0.75 -12.88
CA PHE A 95 29.61 0.37 -13.63
C PHE A 95 29.48 0.56 -15.14
N ARG A 96 28.25 0.64 -15.67
CA ARG A 96 27.99 0.64 -17.12
C ARG A 96 27.16 1.84 -17.61
N ASN A 97 27.19 2.97 -16.89
CA ASN A 97 26.45 4.18 -17.27
C ASN A 97 27.26 5.21 -18.09
N ARG A 98 28.48 4.85 -18.54
CA ARG A 98 29.41 5.78 -19.22
C ARG A 98 28.87 6.38 -20.53
N ALA A 99 27.94 5.69 -21.20
CA ALA A 99 27.30 6.16 -22.43
C ALA A 99 26.25 7.28 -22.18
N TYR A 100 25.78 7.46 -20.93
CA TYR A 100 24.75 8.44 -20.58
C TYR A 100 25.30 9.49 -19.62
N ARG A 101 26.20 10.35 -20.12
CA ARG A 101 26.90 11.38 -19.33
C ARG A 101 25.99 12.39 -18.62
N GLY A 102 24.74 12.57 -19.10
CA GLY A 102 23.72 13.42 -18.49
C GLY A 102 22.68 12.68 -17.64
N PHE A 103 22.85 11.38 -17.38
CA PHE A 103 21.85 10.60 -16.65
C PHE A 103 21.71 11.10 -15.20
N ARG A 104 20.57 11.71 -14.92
CA ARG A 104 20.13 12.03 -13.55
C ARG A 104 19.09 10.99 -13.14
N PRO A 105 19.38 10.14 -12.14
CA PRO A 105 18.36 9.23 -11.65
C PRO A 105 17.19 10.05 -11.09
N HIS A 106 15.97 9.58 -11.33
CA HIS A 106 14.75 10.15 -10.75
C HIS A 106 14.69 9.98 -9.21
N ARG A 107 15.64 9.24 -8.62
CA ARG A 107 15.74 8.99 -7.18
C ARG A 107 16.57 10.11 -6.54
N ALA A 108 16.13 10.56 -5.37
CA ALA A 108 16.77 11.66 -4.64
C ALA A 108 18.19 11.36 -4.12
N LEU A 109 18.63 10.10 -4.07
CA LEU A 109 19.96 9.72 -3.59
C LEU A 109 20.88 9.28 -4.72
N ALA A 110 22.16 9.60 -4.59
CA ALA A 110 23.21 9.02 -5.41
C ALA A 110 23.37 7.52 -5.08
N VAL A 111 23.79 6.72 -6.06
CA VAL A 111 23.90 5.26 -5.89
C VAL A 111 24.91 4.86 -4.82
N SER A 112 25.97 5.65 -4.62
CA SER A 112 26.94 5.46 -3.54
C SER A 112 26.32 5.67 -2.15
N GLN A 113 25.40 6.63 -2.02
CA GLN A 113 24.64 6.85 -0.78
C GLN A 113 23.66 5.70 -0.54
N GLU A 114 22.99 5.21 -1.59
CA GLU A 114 22.11 4.03 -1.52
C GLU A 114 22.90 2.79 -1.07
N PHE A 115 24.08 2.56 -1.65
CA PHE A 115 24.99 1.48 -1.26
C PHE A 115 25.42 1.58 0.21
N ARG A 116 25.81 2.79 0.67
CA ARG A 116 26.16 3.01 2.09
C ARG A 116 24.99 2.71 3.03
N LEU A 117 23.76 3.08 2.64
CA LEU A 117 22.56 2.77 3.40
C LEU A 117 22.28 1.26 3.44
N TYR A 118 22.41 0.55 2.32
CA TYR A 118 22.29 -0.91 2.27
C TYR A 118 23.36 -1.60 3.12
N LEU A 119 24.61 -1.17 3.03
CA LEU A 119 25.71 -1.72 3.83
C LEU A 119 25.49 -1.49 5.32
N LYS A 120 25.14 -0.27 5.73
CA LYS A 120 24.77 0.04 7.12
C LYS A 120 23.61 -0.83 7.59
N ARG A 121 22.59 -1.04 6.74
CA ARG A 121 21.43 -1.88 7.05
C ARG A 121 21.79 -3.35 7.20
N LEU A 122 22.70 -3.86 6.37
CA LEU A 122 23.20 -5.23 6.45
C LEU A 122 23.97 -5.44 7.76
N LEU A 123 24.88 -4.53 8.10
CA LEU A 123 25.67 -4.58 9.34
C LEU A 123 24.79 -4.44 10.60
N THR A 124 23.74 -3.62 10.55
CA THR A 124 22.83 -3.41 11.68
C THR A 124 21.67 -4.41 11.74
N MET A 125 21.52 -5.28 10.72
CA MET A 125 20.41 -6.21 10.58
C MET A 125 20.13 -7.08 11.83
N PRO A 126 21.12 -7.70 12.50
CA PRO A 126 20.84 -8.55 13.68
C PRO A 126 20.26 -7.72 14.83
N VAL A 127 20.84 -6.54 15.10
CA VAL A 127 20.35 -5.61 16.13
C VAL A 127 18.93 -5.15 15.80
N LEU A 128 18.69 -4.75 14.54
CA LEU A 128 17.37 -4.33 14.09
C LEU A 128 16.32 -5.45 14.17
N ARG A 129 16.71 -6.69 13.89
CA ARG A 129 15.84 -7.87 14.03
C ARG A 129 15.49 -8.11 15.50
N ALA A 130 16.46 -8.01 16.41
CA ALA A 130 16.24 -8.16 17.84
C ALA A 130 15.37 -7.03 18.41
N GLU A 131 15.67 -5.77 18.11
CA GLU A 131 14.85 -4.61 18.50
C GLU A 131 13.40 -4.77 18.04
N ARG A 132 13.19 -5.20 16.79
CA ARG A 132 11.86 -5.44 16.23
C ARG A 132 11.15 -6.59 16.92
N ALA A 133 11.83 -7.70 17.15
CA ALA A 133 11.26 -8.86 17.84
C ALA A 133 10.81 -8.47 19.25
N LEU A 134 11.65 -7.75 19.99
CA LEU A 134 11.35 -7.26 21.33
C LEU A 134 10.19 -6.25 21.33
N ALA A 135 10.17 -5.29 20.40
CA ALA A 135 9.07 -4.33 20.30
C ALA A 135 7.74 -5.01 19.96
N THR A 136 7.75 -5.96 19.03
CA THR A 136 6.56 -6.75 18.67
C THR A 136 6.10 -7.61 19.84
N TRP A 137 7.03 -8.24 20.55
CA TRP A 137 6.73 -9.06 21.72
C TRP A 137 6.13 -8.21 22.86
N ARG A 138 6.67 -7.01 23.12
CA ARG A 138 6.13 -6.08 24.14
C ARG A 138 4.70 -5.66 23.84
N VAL A 139 4.39 -5.36 22.58
CA VAL A 139 3.03 -4.99 22.18
C VAL A 139 2.07 -6.17 22.37
N ARG A 140 2.47 -7.37 21.93
CA ARG A 140 1.62 -8.56 21.99
C ARG A 140 1.42 -9.13 23.39
N ASN A 141 2.40 -8.98 24.28
CA ASN A 141 2.32 -9.49 25.66
C ASN A 141 2.07 -8.36 26.67
N GLY A 142 1.72 -7.16 26.20
CA GLY A 142 1.54 -5.99 27.05
C GLY A 142 0.22 -5.95 27.80
N GLY A 143 -0.77 -6.76 27.41
CA GLY A 143 -2.08 -6.83 28.07
C GLY A 143 -2.95 -5.57 27.91
N PHE A 144 -2.55 -4.62 27.06
CA PHE A 144 -3.27 -3.37 26.83
C PHE A 144 -3.98 -3.35 25.47
N PRO A 145 -5.17 -2.72 25.36
CA PRO A 145 -5.75 -2.38 24.06
C PRO A 145 -4.85 -1.38 23.34
N TYR A 146 -4.70 -1.50 22.02
CA TYR A 146 -3.91 -0.54 21.25
C TYR A 146 -4.53 -0.16 19.91
N HIS A 147 -4.13 1.02 19.44
CA HIS A 147 -4.43 1.54 18.11
C HIS A 147 -3.17 1.51 17.26
N LEU A 148 -3.32 1.28 15.95
CA LEU A 148 -2.21 1.21 15.02
C LEU A 148 -2.09 2.48 14.19
N VAL A 149 -0.86 2.95 13.98
CA VAL A 149 -0.55 3.96 12.97
C VAL A 149 0.32 3.30 11.92
N LEU A 150 -0.13 3.28 10.68
CA LEU A 150 0.56 2.66 9.56
C LEU A 150 1.33 3.74 8.81
N LEU A 151 2.65 3.81 9.02
CA LEU A 151 3.50 4.73 8.27
C LEU A 151 3.81 4.18 6.87
N GLN A 152 4.00 5.11 5.95
CA GLN A 152 4.46 4.85 4.59
C GLN A 152 5.78 5.57 4.36
N LEU A 153 6.49 5.19 3.29
CA LEU A 153 7.70 5.90 2.90
C LEU A 153 7.34 7.32 2.46
N GLU A 154 7.99 8.33 3.03
CA GLU A 154 7.76 9.74 2.68
C GLU A 154 8.03 10.06 1.20
N HIS A 155 8.91 9.27 0.57
CA HIS A 155 9.25 9.39 -0.84
C HIS A 155 8.43 8.50 -1.77
N ASP A 156 7.42 7.80 -1.25
CA ASP A 156 6.47 7.09 -2.10
C ASP A 156 5.69 8.12 -2.92
N SER A 157 5.71 7.99 -4.24
CA SER A 157 5.00 8.90 -5.14
C SER A 157 3.49 8.92 -4.89
N SER A 158 2.94 7.83 -4.34
CA SER A 158 1.55 7.80 -3.90
C SER A 158 1.31 8.64 -2.63
N VAL A 159 2.26 8.71 -1.70
CA VAL A 159 2.15 9.62 -0.54
C VAL A 159 2.31 11.06 -0.99
N GLN A 160 3.30 11.38 -1.83
CA GLN A 160 3.54 12.77 -2.27
C GLN A 160 2.39 13.36 -3.08
N SER A 161 1.76 12.56 -3.95
CA SER A 161 0.70 13.05 -4.85
C SER A 161 -0.72 12.87 -4.30
N HIS A 162 -0.90 12.05 -3.26
CA HIS A 162 -2.24 11.69 -2.77
C HIS A 162 -2.40 11.82 -1.24
N SER A 163 -1.49 12.51 -0.55
CA SER A 163 -1.60 12.88 0.87
C SER A 163 -1.97 14.36 1.01
N PRO A 164 -2.79 14.74 2.01
CA PRO A 164 -2.96 16.15 2.39
C PRO A 164 -1.78 16.71 3.19
N PHE A 165 -0.90 15.85 3.72
CA PHE A 165 0.22 16.24 4.56
C PHE A 165 1.46 16.58 3.74
N ALA A 166 2.16 17.64 4.12
CA ALA A 166 3.43 18.04 3.53
C ALA A 166 4.59 17.13 3.96
N SER A 167 4.46 16.45 5.09
CA SER A 167 5.49 15.52 5.60
C SER A 167 4.89 14.44 6.50
N MET A 168 5.65 13.35 6.70
CA MET A 168 5.28 12.33 7.68
C MET A 168 5.30 12.88 9.12
N ALA A 169 6.05 13.96 9.36
CA ALA A 169 6.12 14.61 10.65
C ALA A 169 4.78 15.25 11.05
N GLU A 170 4.13 15.92 10.11
CA GLU A 170 2.82 16.53 10.29
C GLU A 170 1.76 15.46 10.60
N PHE A 171 1.78 14.35 9.86
CA PHE A 171 0.89 13.21 10.13
C PHE A 171 1.08 12.63 11.54
N LEU A 172 2.33 12.47 11.99
CA LEU A 172 2.63 12.01 13.34
C LEU A 172 2.16 13.00 14.41
N GLU A 173 2.36 14.30 14.21
CA GLU A 173 1.92 15.37 15.14
C GLU A 173 0.39 15.35 15.31
N LEU A 174 -0.35 15.32 14.20
CA LEU A 174 -1.81 15.23 14.21
C LEU A 174 -2.26 13.97 14.96
N THR A 175 -1.64 12.83 14.65
CA THR A 175 -2.07 11.52 15.17
C THR A 175 -1.78 11.37 16.65
N LEU A 176 -0.56 11.70 17.11
CA LEU A 176 -0.18 11.58 18.51
C LEU A 176 -0.92 12.59 19.38
N SER A 177 -1.10 13.84 18.91
CA SER A 177 -1.85 14.85 19.67
C SER A 177 -3.33 14.47 19.81
N ALA A 178 -3.96 13.93 18.76
CA ALA A 178 -5.34 13.47 18.82
C ALA A 178 -5.50 12.24 19.71
N PHE A 179 -4.53 11.32 19.69
CA PHE A 179 -4.50 10.17 20.59
C PHE A 179 -4.44 10.64 22.06
N ALA A 180 -3.55 11.58 22.38
CA ALA A 180 -3.44 12.14 23.73
C ALA A 180 -4.75 12.78 24.22
N ARG A 181 -5.50 13.46 23.34
CA ARG A 181 -6.77 14.12 23.68
C ARG A 181 -7.97 13.16 23.75
N GLY A 182 -7.92 12.06 23.00
CA GLY A 182 -9.11 11.24 22.73
C GLY A 182 -9.10 9.85 23.35
N ALA A 183 -7.93 9.20 23.41
CA ALA A 183 -7.83 7.78 23.75
C ALA A 183 -7.99 7.54 25.26
N PRO A 184 -8.71 6.47 25.68
CA PRO A 184 -8.79 6.06 27.08
C PRO A 184 -7.40 5.87 27.71
N PRO A 185 -7.20 6.18 29.01
CA PRO A 185 -5.88 6.18 29.65
C PRO A 185 -5.11 4.86 29.61
N HIS A 186 -5.80 3.72 29.48
CA HIS A 186 -5.21 2.38 29.43
C HIS A 186 -4.94 1.88 28.00
N HIS A 187 -5.28 2.67 26.97
CA HIS A 187 -5.00 2.32 25.58
C HIS A 187 -3.58 2.73 25.17
N HIS A 188 -2.96 2.01 24.25
CA HIS A 188 -1.65 2.36 23.72
C HIS A 188 -1.71 2.69 22.22
N LEU A 189 -0.69 3.39 21.72
CA LEU A 189 -0.53 3.69 20.31
C LEU A 189 0.70 2.96 19.76
N VAL A 190 0.52 2.15 18.73
CA VAL A 190 1.59 1.40 18.09
C VAL A 190 1.83 2.01 16.71
N VAL A 191 2.94 2.74 16.59
CA VAL A 191 3.39 3.32 15.33
C VAL A 191 4.24 2.29 14.60
N LYS A 192 3.70 1.78 13.49
CA LYS A 192 4.36 0.79 12.66
C LYS A 192 5.00 1.45 11.45
N ASP A 193 6.31 1.29 11.33
CA ASP A 193 7.08 1.82 10.22
C ASP A 193 7.04 0.94 8.97
N HIS A 194 7.32 1.53 7.80
CA HIS A 194 7.40 0.80 6.54
C HIS A 194 8.60 -0.17 6.57
N PRO A 195 8.47 -1.42 6.08
CA PRO A 195 9.58 -2.39 6.09
C PRO A 195 10.84 -1.93 5.35
N LEU A 196 10.69 -0.99 4.40
CA LEU A 196 11.79 -0.45 3.60
C LEU A 196 12.34 0.88 4.12
N GLU A 197 11.85 1.39 5.26
CA GLU A 197 12.36 2.63 5.85
C GLU A 197 13.88 2.55 6.08
N ASP A 198 14.60 3.54 5.56
CA ASP A 198 16.07 3.59 5.54
C ASP A 198 16.64 4.63 6.52
N GLY A 199 15.79 5.29 7.30
CA GLY A 199 16.16 6.17 8.39
C GLY A 199 16.50 7.59 7.96
N ARG A 200 16.10 8.00 6.74
CA ARG A 200 16.22 9.39 6.28
C ARG A 200 15.41 10.33 7.15
N VAL A 201 14.23 9.89 7.57
CA VAL A 201 13.37 10.62 8.49
C VAL A 201 13.55 10.02 9.88
N PRO A 202 13.92 10.82 10.90
CA PRO A 202 14.11 10.32 12.25
C PRO A 202 12.77 10.08 12.96
N ALA A 203 11.85 9.32 12.35
CA ALA A 203 10.47 9.09 12.80
C ALA A 203 10.41 8.64 14.27
N ARG A 204 11.29 7.71 14.68
CA ARG A 204 11.40 7.25 16.09
C ARG A 204 11.79 8.36 17.07
N ARG A 205 12.62 9.33 16.66
CA ARG A 205 13.01 10.48 17.50
C ARG A 205 11.88 11.49 17.57
N LEU A 206 11.27 11.77 16.43
CA LEU A 206 10.14 12.68 16.32
C LEU A 206 8.96 12.20 17.17
N MET A 207 8.54 10.94 16.98
CA MET A 207 7.49 10.30 17.77
C MET A 207 7.76 10.41 19.28
N ARG A 208 9.00 10.13 19.72
CA ARG A 208 9.38 10.27 21.14
C ARG A 208 9.28 11.70 21.66
N ARG A 209 9.66 12.69 20.84
CA ARG A 209 9.56 14.11 21.20
C ARG A 209 8.09 14.51 21.39
N ILE A 210 7.24 14.19 20.42
CA ILE A 210 5.81 14.51 20.43
C ILE A 210 5.11 13.80 21.59
N ALA A 211 5.38 12.50 21.77
CA ALA A 211 4.79 11.72 22.84
C ALA A 211 5.13 12.27 24.24
N ARG A 212 6.38 12.75 24.45
CA ARG A 212 6.77 13.41 25.70
C ARG A 212 6.06 14.76 25.89
N ALA A 213 5.97 15.57 24.83
CA ALA A 213 5.28 16.86 24.89
C ALA A 213 3.81 16.73 25.28
N HIS A 214 3.17 15.60 24.93
CA HIS A 214 1.79 15.29 25.28
C HIS A 214 1.62 14.35 26.49
N GLY A 215 2.70 14.00 27.21
CA GLY A 215 2.61 13.15 28.40
C GLY A 215 2.15 11.71 28.15
N ILE A 216 2.35 11.17 26.94
CA ILE A 216 1.92 9.81 26.54
C ILE A 216 3.11 8.90 26.17
N ALA A 217 4.33 9.26 26.58
CA ALA A 217 5.55 8.58 26.16
C ALA A 217 5.63 7.10 26.59
N ASP A 218 5.00 6.76 27.71
CA ASP A 218 4.83 5.42 28.28
C ASP A 218 3.83 4.56 27.49
N ARG A 219 2.94 5.20 26.72
CA ARG A 219 1.86 4.54 25.98
C ARG A 219 2.05 4.51 24.47
N VAL A 220 3.18 4.99 23.96
CA VAL A 220 3.49 4.99 22.52
C VAL A 220 4.64 4.03 22.21
N HIS A 221 4.37 3.06 21.34
CA HIS A 221 5.31 2.03 20.90
C HIS A 221 5.70 2.23 19.45
N TYR A 222 6.99 2.10 19.14
CA TYR A 222 7.48 2.14 17.76
C TYR A 222 7.91 0.74 17.32
N VAL A 223 7.31 0.23 16.25
CA VAL A 223 7.64 -1.07 15.66
C VAL A 223 8.20 -0.87 14.26
N ARG A 224 9.48 -1.18 14.09
CA ARG A 224 10.17 -1.08 12.80
C ARG A 224 9.82 -2.28 11.92
N GLY A 225 8.96 -2.09 10.92
CA GLY A 225 8.59 -3.13 9.96
C GLY A 225 7.92 -4.36 10.58
N GLY A 226 8.13 -5.54 10.00
CA GLY A 226 7.56 -6.81 10.49
C GLY A 226 6.19 -7.16 9.89
N LYS A 227 5.73 -8.40 10.14
CA LYS A 227 4.47 -8.92 9.61
C LYS A 227 3.30 -8.17 10.24
N LEU A 228 2.55 -7.43 9.42
CA LEU A 228 1.41 -6.64 9.89
C LEU A 228 0.34 -7.49 10.58
N ALA A 229 0.07 -8.68 10.03
CA ALA A 229 -0.96 -9.59 10.54
C ALA A 229 -0.85 -9.89 12.04
N GLN A 230 0.37 -9.94 12.59
CA GLN A 230 0.60 -10.23 14.02
C GLN A 230 0.24 -9.05 14.94
N LEU A 231 0.26 -7.82 14.42
CA LEU A 231 -0.16 -6.62 15.16
C LEU A 231 -1.64 -6.31 14.94
N LEU A 232 -2.26 -6.84 13.89
CA LEU A 232 -3.68 -6.58 13.64
C LEU A 232 -4.61 -7.41 14.51
N SER A 233 -4.17 -8.53 15.09
CA SER A 233 -5.07 -9.44 15.82
C SER A 233 -5.77 -8.80 17.01
N GLU A 234 -5.14 -7.83 17.66
CA GLU A 234 -5.63 -7.23 18.91
C GLU A 234 -5.81 -5.70 18.79
N ALA A 235 -5.64 -5.15 17.59
CA ALA A 235 -5.76 -3.71 17.37
C ALA A 235 -7.24 -3.28 17.45
N ARG A 236 -7.50 -2.20 18.20
CA ARG A 236 -8.83 -1.60 18.35
C ARG A 236 -9.23 -0.75 17.16
N SER A 237 -8.29 -0.02 16.59
CA SER A 237 -8.46 0.72 15.35
C SER A 237 -7.12 0.98 14.69
N ALA A 238 -7.13 1.43 13.44
CA ALA A 238 -5.93 1.85 12.73
C ALA A 238 -6.11 3.21 12.04
N VAL A 239 -4.98 3.90 11.86
CA VAL A 239 -4.88 5.19 11.17
C VAL A 239 -3.80 5.09 10.12
N THR A 240 -4.06 5.61 8.92
CA THR A 240 -3.10 5.64 7.82
C THR A 240 -3.30 6.88 6.96
N VAL A 241 -2.28 7.23 6.17
CA VAL A 241 -2.44 8.20 5.08
C VAL A 241 -3.20 7.55 3.92
N ASN A 242 -2.56 6.67 3.14
CA ASN A 242 -3.18 5.98 1.99
C ASN A 242 -2.58 4.59 1.75
N SER A 243 -2.10 3.93 2.82
CA SER A 243 -1.40 2.66 2.71
C SER A 243 -2.34 1.54 2.28
N THR A 244 -1.95 0.76 1.29
CA THR A 244 -2.66 -0.49 0.94
C THR A 244 -2.75 -1.48 2.11
N ALA A 245 -1.91 -1.33 3.14
CA ALA A 245 -2.05 -2.02 4.41
C ALA A 245 -3.39 -1.78 5.12
N GLY A 246 -4.05 -0.63 4.86
CA GLY A 246 -5.41 -0.34 5.32
C GLY A 246 -6.43 -1.40 4.87
N GLN A 247 -6.23 -2.02 3.70
CA GLN A 247 -7.09 -3.13 3.27
C GLN A 247 -6.97 -4.37 4.17
N GLN A 248 -5.80 -4.64 4.75
CA GLN A 248 -5.66 -5.73 5.73
C GLN A 248 -6.36 -5.41 7.06
N VAL A 249 -6.46 -4.13 7.41
CA VAL A 249 -7.23 -3.64 8.56
C VAL A 249 -8.72 -3.89 8.33
N LEU A 250 -9.23 -3.42 7.18
CA LEU A 250 -10.64 -3.55 6.80
C LEU A 250 -11.07 -5.02 6.65
N TRP A 251 -10.22 -5.87 6.08
CA TRP A 251 -10.48 -7.31 5.99
C TRP A 251 -10.70 -7.99 7.35
N ARG A 252 -10.17 -7.40 8.42
CA ARG A 252 -10.34 -7.90 9.81
C ARG A 252 -11.50 -7.22 10.55
N GLY A 253 -12.22 -6.31 9.92
CA GLY A 253 -13.28 -5.53 10.57
C GLY A 253 -12.78 -4.53 11.58
N ILE A 254 -11.49 -4.20 11.53
CA ILE A 254 -10.91 -3.21 12.42
C ILE A 254 -11.28 -1.82 11.86
N PRO A 255 -11.80 -0.90 12.68
CA PRO A 255 -12.05 0.47 12.27
C PRO A 255 -10.81 1.14 11.70
N LEU A 256 -10.96 1.83 10.57
CA LEU A 256 -9.87 2.50 9.86
C LEU A 256 -10.18 3.99 9.66
N ARG A 257 -9.23 4.85 10.00
CA ARG A 257 -9.21 6.26 9.58
C ARG A 257 -8.13 6.46 8.51
N CYS A 258 -8.53 6.97 7.35
CA CYS A 258 -7.66 7.22 6.20
C CYS A 258 -7.67 8.72 5.87
N PHE A 259 -6.51 9.36 5.69
CA PHE A 259 -6.43 10.81 5.43
C PHE A 259 -6.10 11.18 3.98
N GLY A 260 -5.38 10.31 3.26
CA GLY A 260 -5.05 10.50 1.85
C GLY A 260 -6.10 9.92 0.91
N ARG A 261 -5.93 10.20 -0.39
CA ARG A 261 -6.73 9.57 -1.45
C ARG A 261 -6.30 8.12 -1.58
N ALA A 262 -7.23 7.21 -1.30
CA ALA A 262 -7.05 5.78 -1.47
C ALA A 262 -8.34 5.21 -2.07
N VAL A 263 -8.21 4.25 -2.99
CA VAL A 263 -9.38 3.64 -3.67
C VAL A 263 -10.34 2.96 -2.71
N TYR A 264 -9.86 2.52 -1.54
CA TYR A 264 -10.67 1.92 -0.48
C TYR A 264 -11.28 2.96 0.49
N ALA A 265 -11.06 4.27 0.31
CA ALA A 265 -11.59 5.30 1.19
C ALA A 265 -13.09 5.55 0.93
N LYS A 266 -13.93 4.56 1.23
CA LYS A 266 -15.38 4.59 1.04
C LYS A 266 -16.10 4.82 2.37
N PRO A 267 -17.17 5.65 2.40
CA PRO A 267 -17.83 6.07 3.64
C PRO A 267 -18.45 4.91 4.44
N GLU A 268 -18.80 3.80 3.78
CA GLU A 268 -19.40 2.62 4.40
C GLU A 268 -18.44 1.91 5.36
N PHE A 269 -17.13 1.96 5.10
CA PHE A 269 -16.15 1.19 5.87
C PHE A 269 -14.87 1.95 6.24
N VAL A 270 -14.71 3.20 5.84
CA VAL A 270 -13.65 4.09 6.33
C VAL A 270 -14.28 5.21 7.14
N SER A 271 -13.82 5.37 8.37
CA SER A 271 -14.34 6.36 9.30
C SER A 271 -13.97 7.77 8.85
N ASP A 272 -14.93 8.69 8.93
CA ASP A 272 -14.76 10.13 8.79
C ASP A 272 -14.61 10.85 10.15
N GLN A 273 -14.80 10.13 11.26
CA GLN A 273 -14.76 10.68 12.62
C GLN A 273 -13.54 11.60 12.86
N PRO A 274 -13.73 12.70 13.60
CA PRO A 274 -12.62 13.45 14.18
C PRO A 274 -11.69 12.52 14.93
N LEU A 275 -10.38 12.69 14.75
CA LEU A 275 -9.40 11.72 15.22
C LEU A 275 -9.43 11.46 16.74
N PRO A 276 -9.66 12.46 17.62
CA PRO A 276 -9.84 12.20 19.05
C PRO A 276 -11.06 11.33 19.36
N GLU A 277 -12.18 11.55 18.67
CA GLU A 277 -13.39 10.73 18.83
C GLU A 277 -13.19 9.32 18.29
N PHE A 278 -12.49 9.19 17.17
CA PHE A 278 -12.12 7.90 16.61
C PHE A 278 -11.27 7.07 17.60
N PHE A 279 -10.30 7.70 18.28
CA PHE A 279 -9.51 7.00 19.30
C PHE A 279 -10.32 6.69 20.56
N ARG A 280 -11.29 7.53 20.92
CA ARG A 280 -12.19 7.29 22.06
C ARG A 280 -13.11 6.11 21.79
N GLN A 281 -13.79 6.13 20.65
CA GLN A 281 -14.81 5.16 20.28
C GLN A 281 -14.98 5.12 18.76
N ALA A 282 -14.15 4.30 18.10
CA ALA A 282 -14.23 4.11 16.65
C ALA A 282 -15.50 3.36 16.25
N ARG A 283 -16.20 3.86 15.23
CA ARG A 283 -17.34 3.15 14.61
C ARG A 283 -16.84 1.95 13.82
N ARG A 284 -17.60 0.85 13.90
CA ARG A 284 -17.30 -0.38 13.17
C ARG A 284 -17.53 -0.16 11.67
N PRO A 285 -16.65 -0.69 10.81
CA PRO A 285 -16.84 -0.62 9.36
C PRO A 285 -17.97 -1.56 8.91
N ASP A 286 -18.69 -1.20 7.85
CA ASP A 286 -19.56 -2.15 7.13
C ASP A 286 -18.69 -3.20 6.40
N LEU A 287 -18.55 -4.35 7.04
CA LEU A 287 -17.79 -5.47 6.51
C LEU A 287 -18.40 -6.10 5.25
N ARG A 288 -19.72 -5.99 5.08
CA ARG A 288 -20.39 -6.51 3.89
C ARG A 288 -20.05 -5.62 2.70
N ALA A 289 -20.19 -4.31 2.85
CA ALA A 289 -19.79 -3.32 1.85
C ALA A 289 -18.30 -3.49 1.45
N TYR A 290 -17.40 -3.68 2.44
CA TYR A 290 -15.98 -3.91 2.14
C TYR A 290 -15.73 -5.21 1.36
N ARG A 291 -16.46 -6.29 1.64
CA ARG A 291 -16.33 -7.57 0.92
C ARG A 291 -16.79 -7.43 -0.54
N GLU A 292 -17.89 -6.73 -0.78
CA GLU A 292 -18.35 -6.43 -2.14
C GLU A 292 -17.35 -5.55 -2.89
N PHE A 293 -16.84 -4.48 -2.26
CA PHE A 293 -15.75 -3.67 -2.81
C PHE A 293 -14.53 -4.52 -3.18
N ARG A 294 -14.14 -5.46 -2.32
CA ARG A 294 -12.99 -6.36 -2.57
C ARG A 294 -13.29 -7.41 -3.65
N ARG A 295 -14.56 -7.78 -3.86
CA ARG A 295 -15.01 -8.72 -4.90
C ARG A 295 -15.08 -8.05 -6.28
N TYR A 296 -15.57 -6.80 -6.34
CA TYR A 296 -15.11 -5.82 -7.33
C TYR A 296 -13.58 -5.66 -7.14
N LEU A 297 -12.77 -4.80 -7.76
CA LEU A 297 -11.28 -4.95 -7.69
C LEU A 297 -10.73 -6.30 -8.18
N LEU A 298 -10.91 -7.42 -7.46
CA LEU A 298 -11.07 -8.73 -8.09
C LEU A 298 -12.17 -8.61 -9.17
N GLU A 299 -12.47 -9.55 -10.06
CA GLU A 299 -13.34 -9.31 -11.25
C GLU A 299 -12.98 -8.17 -12.23
N THR A 300 -12.23 -7.13 -11.85
CA THR A 300 -11.97 -5.93 -12.68
C THR A 300 -10.48 -5.68 -12.85
N SER A 301 -9.84 -5.01 -11.88
CA SER A 301 -8.49 -4.47 -12.02
C SER A 301 -7.39 -5.30 -11.38
N GLN A 302 -7.71 -6.27 -10.53
CA GLN A 302 -6.73 -7.11 -9.83
C GLN A 302 -6.50 -8.41 -10.61
N VAL A 303 -5.36 -8.46 -11.30
CA VAL A 303 -4.95 -9.59 -12.14
C VAL A 303 -3.96 -10.46 -11.36
N PRO A 304 -4.14 -11.79 -11.33
CA PRO A 304 -3.25 -12.69 -10.61
C PRO A 304 -1.85 -12.70 -11.22
N GLY A 305 -0.81 -12.61 -10.37
CA GLY A 305 0.57 -12.69 -10.83
C GLY A 305 1.52 -11.72 -10.13
N GLY A 306 2.62 -11.40 -10.79
CA GLY A 306 3.58 -10.43 -10.26
C GLY A 306 4.77 -10.17 -11.17
N PHE A 307 5.41 -9.01 -11.01
CA PHE A 307 6.49 -8.55 -11.88
C PHE A 307 7.81 -9.28 -11.68
N TYR A 308 8.05 -9.79 -10.47
CA TYR A 308 9.40 -10.13 -10.04
C TYR A 308 9.84 -11.56 -10.41
N SER A 309 8.93 -12.52 -10.44
CA SER A 309 9.26 -13.92 -10.74
C SER A 309 8.82 -14.31 -12.15
N ALA A 310 9.57 -15.17 -12.84
CA ALA A 310 9.20 -15.71 -14.14
C ALA A 310 7.81 -16.38 -14.10
N ARG A 311 7.50 -17.13 -13.03
CA ARG A 311 6.17 -17.72 -12.81
C ARG A 311 5.09 -16.65 -12.65
N GLY A 312 5.35 -15.60 -11.86
CA GLY A 312 4.43 -14.49 -11.66
C GLY A 312 4.16 -13.71 -12.94
N ARG A 313 5.18 -13.47 -13.77
CA ARG A 313 5.04 -12.80 -15.07
C ARG A 313 4.26 -13.65 -16.06
N ARG A 314 4.54 -14.95 -16.14
CA ARG A 314 3.78 -15.88 -16.98
C ARG A 314 2.30 -15.93 -16.58
N GLN A 315 2.00 -15.95 -15.28
CA GLN A 315 0.62 -15.92 -14.80
C GLN A 315 -0.08 -14.62 -15.20
N LEU A 316 0.57 -13.48 -15.01
CA LEU A 316 0.03 -12.16 -15.36
C LEU A 316 -0.26 -12.03 -16.86
N LEU A 317 0.70 -12.45 -17.70
CA LEU A 317 0.65 -12.30 -19.16
C LEU A 317 -0.50 -13.08 -19.81
N ARG A 318 -1.00 -14.14 -19.16
CA ARG A 318 -2.12 -14.95 -19.67
C ARG A 318 -3.45 -14.22 -19.76
N GLN A 319 -3.66 -13.22 -18.91
CA GLN A 319 -4.94 -12.49 -18.85
C GLN A 319 -4.76 -11.03 -19.28
N VAL A 320 -3.65 -10.40 -18.88
CA VAL A 320 -3.46 -8.97 -19.07
C VAL A 320 -3.35 -8.56 -20.55
N ALA A 321 -2.81 -9.42 -21.41
CA ALA A 321 -2.67 -9.13 -22.83
C ALA A 321 -4.05 -8.94 -23.48
N ASP A 322 -4.98 -9.86 -23.21
CA ASP A 322 -6.36 -9.79 -23.70
C ASP A 322 -7.08 -8.56 -23.12
N MET A 323 -6.90 -8.28 -21.81
CA MET A 323 -7.47 -7.08 -21.17
C MET A 323 -6.92 -5.76 -21.74
N MET A 324 -5.70 -5.76 -22.29
CA MET A 324 -5.13 -4.58 -22.95
C MET A 324 -5.65 -4.39 -24.37
N LEU A 325 -5.88 -5.49 -25.08
CA LEU A 325 -6.37 -5.46 -26.46
C LEU A 325 -7.89 -5.35 -26.56
N SER A 326 -8.62 -5.63 -25.48
CA SER A 326 -10.07 -5.43 -25.40
C SER A 326 -10.47 -3.99 -25.74
N PRO A 327 -11.57 -3.75 -26.48
CA PRO A 327 -12.09 -2.40 -26.69
C PRO A 327 -12.51 -1.74 -25.36
N GLU A 328 -13.11 -2.51 -24.45
CA GLU A 328 -13.64 -2.02 -23.19
C GLU A 328 -12.57 -2.04 -22.09
N ASP A 329 -12.67 -1.10 -21.15
CA ASP A 329 -11.82 -1.11 -19.98
C ASP A 329 -12.30 -2.14 -18.94
N PRO A 330 -11.46 -2.50 -17.94
CA PRO A 330 -11.80 -3.58 -17.02
C PRO A 330 -13.08 -3.35 -16.20
N TYR A 331 -13.51 -2.11 -16.00
CA TYR A 331 -14.74 -1.80 -15.26
C TYR A 331 -15.96 -1.87 -16.17
N ASP A 332 -15.85 -1.35 -17.38
CA ASP A 332 -16.95 -1.36 -18.35
C ASP A 332 -17.17 -2.79 -18.89
N ALA A 333 -16.10 -3.57 -19.08
CA ALA A 333 -16.17 -4.98 -19.48
C ALA A 333 -16.92 -5.86 -18.46
N LEU A 334 -16.83 -5.54 -17.16
CA LEU A 334 -17.62 -6.24 -16.15
C LEU A 334 -19.11 -5.90 -16.27
N LYS A 335 -19.44 -4.62 -16.54
CA LYS A 335 -20.83 -4.17 -16.69
C LYS A 335 -21.49 -4.72 -17.95
N SER A 336 -20.75 -4.88 -19.03
CA SER A 336 -21.24 -5.44 -20.29
C SER A 336 -21.26 -6.97 -20.32
N GLY A 337 -20.69 -7.63 -19.31
CA GLY A 337 -20.57 -9.09 -19.26
C GLY A 337 -19.53 -9.66 -20.24
N THR A 338 -18.70 -8.82 -20.86
CA THR A 338 -17.63 -9.23 -21.78
C THR A 338 -16.30 -9.52 -21.09
N ALA A 339 -16.23 -9.26 -19.77
CA ALA A 339 -15.06 -9.54 -18.96
C ALA A 339 -14.59 -10.98 -19.15
N ALA A 340 -13.33 -11.15 -19.58
CA ALA A 340 -12.77 -12.46 -19.87
C ALA A 340 -12.89 -13.38 -18.64
N PRO A 341 -13.43 -14.61 -18.81
CA PRO A 341 -13.59 -15.54 -17.70
C PRO A 341 -12.22 -15.83 -17.09
N ARG A 342 -12.14 -15.77 -15.75
CA ARG A 342 -10.87 -15.94 -15.03
C ARG A 342 -10.34 -17.37 -15.22
N GLN A 343 -9.34 -17.52 -16.08
CA GLN A 343 -8.67 -18.81 -16.29
C GLN A 343 -7.93 -19.24 -15.01
N GLN A 344 -8.49 -20.22 -14.31
CA GLN A 344 -7.90 -20.84 -13.12
C GLN A 344 -6.83 -21.88 -13.51
N LEU A 345 -5.84 -21.49 -14.32
CA LEU A 345 -4.79 -22.42 -14.74
C LEU A 345 -3.59 -22.33 -13.79
N ARG A 346 -3.45 -23.30 -12.90
CA ARG A 346 -2.20 -23.50 -12.16
C ARG A 346 -1.08 -23.72 -13.17
N ALA A 347 0.01 -22.95 -13.07
CA ALA A 347 1.22 -23.25 -13.82
C ALA A 347 1.69 -24.66 -13.43
N VAL A 348 1.54 -25.62 -14.36
CA VAL A 348 2.16 -26.94 -14.26
C VAL A 348 3.66 -26.71 -14.30
N THR A 349 4.35 -27.19 -13.27
CA THR A 349 5.80 -27.10 -13.10
C THR A 349 6.53 -28.06 -14.00
#